data_AF-A0A933FM38-F1
#
_entry.id   AF-A0A933FM38-F1
#
_cell.length_a   1.000
_cell.length_b   1.000
_cell.length_c   1.000
_cell.angle_alpha   90.00
_cell.angle_beta   90.00
_cell.angle_gamma   90.00
#
_symmetry.space_group_name_H-M   'P 1'
#
loop_
_entity.id
_entity.type
_entity.pdbx_description
1 polymer ?
#
loop_
_entity_poly.entity_id
_entity_poly.type
_entity_poly.pdbx_seq_one_letter_code
_entity_poly.pdbx_strand_id
1 'polypeptide(L)'
;MKSIYNLDPLEFTGLKTEPLARRPSKVTPQDFARPHKRGGRFSEFLGSLPRILAALEFRRLVDALLAARRKKKPILWGLGGHVIKVGLAPVLIDLMERGFVQGIATTGAALIHDFEIALAGRTSEDVEAQLARGRFGMSQETGSLLNKIARFAHREDLGLGEATGRFLTRTGKDALDPPPRHLDVSLLAAAYRTRVPFTVHLALGTDIFHVHPAADGAALGASSHRDFRLFCALVRQLHAGGVYLNLGSAVILPEVFLKALAVVRGLGHPLRNFSTANLDFLQHYRPTQNVLLRPARALRSQAIALTGPHELLLPLLAAALIERF
;
A
#
# COMPACT_ATOMS: atom_id res chain seq x y z
N MET A 1 42.27 -4.07 40.28
CA MET A 1 41.07 -4.53 41.01
C MET A 1 40.77 -5.95 40.56
N LYS A 2 40.53 -6.89 41.49
CA LYS A 2 39.96 -8.19 41.10
C LYS A 2 38.59 -7.92 40.49
N SER A 3 38.36 -8.46 39.29
CA SER A 3 37.06 -8.39 38.63
C SER A 3 35.97 -8.85 39.59
N ILE A 4 34.85 -8.13 39.64
CA ILE A 4 33.67 -8.54 40.41
C ILE A 4 32.93 -9.71 39.74
N TYR A 5 33.31 -10.04 38.51
CA TYR A 5 32.76 -11.15 37.75
C TYR A 5 33.62 -12.40 37.98
N ASN A 6 32.98 -13.53 38.26
CA ASN A 6 33.61 -14.84 38.45
C ASN A 6 34.06 -15.49 37.13
N LEU A 7 34.41 -14.69 36.14
CA LEU A 7 34.77 -15.10 34.79
C LEU A 7 35.94 -14.25 34.32
N ASP A 8 37.00 -14.92 33.90
CA ASP A 8 38.13 -14.27 33.24
C ASP A 8 37.78 -13.95 31.78
N PRO A 9 38.21 -12.79 31.24
CA PRO A 9 38.09 -12.48 29.83
C PRO A 9 38.76 -13.55 28.94
N LEU A 10 38.23 -13.75 27.74
CA LEU A 10 38.84 -14.65 26.76
C LEU A 10 40.17 -14.08 26.26
N GLU A 11 41.20 -14.91 26.23
CA GLU A 11 42.47 -14.63 25.57
C GLU A 11 42.35 -14.81 24.05
N PHE A 12 42.74 -13.80 23.28
CA PHE A 12 42.64 -13.80 21.82
C PHE A 12 43.91 -14.29 21.10
N THR A 13 44.96 -14.63 21.85
CA THR A 13 46.29 -15.03 21.36
C THR A 13 46.30 -16.28 20.47
N GLY A 14 45.22 -17.06 20.42
CA GLY A 14 45.05 -18.22 19.53
C GLY A 14 44.13 -18.00 18.31
N LEU A 15 43.60 -16.79 18.09
CA LEU A 15 42.72 -16.52 16.96
C LEU A 15 43.47 -16.64 15.63
N LYS A 16 42.94 -17.47 14.73
CA LYS A 16 43.45 -17.59 13.35
C LYS A 16 42.98 -16.40 12.52
N THR A 17 43.91 -15.76 11.84
CA THR A 17 43.63 -14.69 10.89
C THR A 17 43.85 -15.18 9.47
N GLU A 18 43.19 -14.54 8.51
CA GLU A 18 43.38 -14.80 7.08
C GLU A 18 43.70 -13.50 6.32
N PRO A 19 44.56 -13.54 5.29
CA PRO A 19 44.79 -12.38 4.44
C PRO A 19 43.51 -11.95 3.72
N LEU A 20 43.26 -10.63 3.65
CA LEU A 20 42.09 -10.06 2.97
C LEU A 20 41.94 -10.58 1.53
N ALA A 21 43.05 -10.78 0.81
CA ALA A 21 43.06 -11.30 -0.56
C ALA A 21 42.49 -12.72 -0.71
N ARG A 22 42.45 -13.52 0.37
CA ARG A 22 41.88 -14.88 0.39
C ARG A 22 40.45 -14.91 0.93
N ARG A 23 40.01 -13.83 1.60
CA ARG A 23 38.68 -13.72 2.18
C ARG A 23 37.65 -13.32 1.10
N PRO A 24 36.62 -14.15 0.83
CA PRO A 24 35.56 -13.79 -0.11
C PRO A 24 34.83 -12.52 0.36
N SER A 25 34.87 -11.47 -0.46
CA SER A 25 34.22 -10.19 -0.19
C SER A 25 33.03 -9.99 -1.15
N LYS A 26 31.92 -9.47 -0.62
CA LYS A 26 30.64 -9.36 -1.38
C LYS A 26 30.42 -8.02 -2.08
N VAL A 27 31.21 -7.01 -1.72
CA VAL A 27 31.02 -5.63 -2.18
C VAL A 27 32.29 -5.15 -2.87
N THR A 28 32.12 -4.54 -4.03
CA THR A 28 33.19 -4.01 -4.87
C THR A 28 32.93 -2.55 -5.20
N PRO A 29 33.95 -1.77 -5.63
CA PRO A 29 33.73 -0.39 -6.07
C PRO A 29 32.69 -0.23 -7.18
N GLN A 30 32.42 -1.28 -7.97
CA GLN A 30 31.38 -1.30 -9.01
C GLN A 30 29.96 -1.20 -8.43
N ASP A 31 29.78 -1.53 -7.15
CA ASP A 31 28.51 -1.45 -6.44
C ASP A 31 28.22 -0.06 -5.88
N PHE A 32 29.23 0.82 -5.86
CA PHE A 32 29.15 2.11 -5.18
C PHE A 32 28.31 3.12 -5.94
N ALA A 33 27.79 4.07 -5.18
CA ALA A 33 27.08 5.20 -5.74
C ALA A 33 28.05 6.13 -6.49
N ARG A 34 27.51 6.90 -7.44
CA ARG A 34 28.22 8.03 -8.06
C ARG A 34 27.54 9.35 -7.65
N PRO A 35 28.31 10.42 -7.39
CA PRO A 35 27.73 11.73 -7.06
C PRO A 35 26.81 12.25 -8.17
N HIS A 36 25.64 12.78 -7.79
CA HIS A 36 24.79 13.50 -8.73
C HIS A 36 25.41 14.86 -9.05
N LYS A 37 25.30 15.29 -10.32
CA LYS A 37 25.81 16.58 -10.78
C LYS A 37 24.66 17.55 -10.99
N ARG A 38 24.86 18.81 -10.60
CA ARG A 38 23.88 19.89 -10.84
C ARG A 38 23.51 19.91 -12.34
N GLY A 39 22.21 19.95 -12.63
CA GLY A 39 21.68 19.94 -14.00
C GLY A 39 21.63 18.57 -14.66
N GLY A 40 22.04 17.49 -13.97
CA GLY A 40 21.92 16.13 -14.47
C GLY A 40 20.46 15.67 -14.54
N ARG A 41 20.20 14.71 -15.44
CA ARG A 41 18.85 14.14 -15.62
C ARG A 41 18.48 13.24 -14.44
N PHE A 42 17.18 13.05 -14.22
CA PHE A 42 16.73 12.14 -13.17
C PHE A 42 17.11 10.67 -13.45
N SER A 43 17.07 10.23 -14.70
CA SER A 43 17.61 8.93 -15.13
C SER A 43 19.10 8.75 -14.77
N GLU A 44 19.90 9.82 -14.82
CA GLU A 44 21.31 9.78 -14.40
C GLU A 44 21.45 9.65 -12.89
N PHE A 45 20.62 10.35 -12.10
CA PHE A 45 20.51 10.15 -10.66
C PHE A 45 20.15 8.69 -10.32
N LEU A 46 19.11 8.14 -10.96
CA LEU A 46 18.74 6.74 -10.76
C LEU A 46 19.85 5.78 -11.18
N GLY A 47 20.59 6.08 -12.24
CA GLY A 47 21.77 5.34 -12.67
C GLY A 47 23.00 5.51 -11.77
N SER A 48 22.98 6.49 -10.85
CA SER A 48 24.07 6.76 -9.91
C SER A 48 23.87 6.10 -8.55
N LEU A 49 22.65 5.65 -8.22
CA LEU A 49 22.38 4.90 -6.98
C LEU A 49 23.21 3.60 -6.91
N PRO A 50 23.61 3.15 -5.71
CA PRO A 50 24.41 1.95 -5.57
C PRO A 50 23.62 0.69 -5.99
N ARG A 51 24.33 -0.41 -6.27
CA ARG A 51 23.73 -1.70 -6.68
C ARG A 51 23.64 -2.73 -5.55
N ILE A 52 23.45 -2.23 -4.32
CA ILE A 52 23.43 -3.04 -3.10
C ILE A 52 22.25 -2.68 -2.21
N LEU A 53 21.83 -3.64 -1.39
CA LEU A 53 20.81 -3.48 -0.35
C LEU A 53 19.53 -2.81 -0.89
N ALA A 54 18.99 -1.81 -0.18
CA ALA A 54 17.72 -1.16 -0.53
C ALA A 54 17.72 -0.52 -1.93
N ALA A 55 18.86 -0.02 -2.42
CA ALA A 55 18.93 0.54 -3.77
C ALA A 55 18.80 -0.56 -4.85
N LEU A 56 19.33 -1.76 -4.59
CA LEU A 56 19.11 -2.93 -5.45
C LEU A 56 17.65 -3.40 -5.40
N GLU A 57 17.05 -3.45 -4.20
CA GLU A 57 15.65 -3.81 -4.03
C GLU A 57 14.70 -2.80 -4.71
N PHE A 58 15.02 -1.51 -4.66
CA PHE A 58 14.29 -0.47 -5.37
C PHE A 58 14.34 -0.68 -6.89
N ARG A 59 15.53 -0.97 -7.44
CA ARG A 59 15.68 -1.31 -8.87
C ARG A 59 14.86 -2.54 -9.25
N ARG A 60 14.89 -3.59 -8.42
CA ARG A 60 14.10 -4.80 -8.60
C ARG A 60 12.59 -4.51 -8.62
N LEU A 61 12.12 -3.59 -7.78
CA LEU A 61 10.71 -3.18 -7.78
C LEU A 61 10.35 -2.50 -9.08
N VAL A 62 11.14 -1.52 -9.51
CA VAL A 62 10.93 -0.82 -10.79
C VAL A 62 10.91 -1.82 -11.96
N ASP A 63 11.86 -2.75 -11.99
CA ASP A 63 11.93 -3.80 -13.03
C ASP A 63 10.69 -4.72 -13.01
N ALA A 64 10.22 -5.12 -11.83
CA ALA A 64 9.03 -5.97 -11.70
C ALA A 64 7.76 -5.27 -12.19
N LEU A 65 7.60 -3.98 -11.87
CA LEU A 65 6.45 -3.17 -12.31
C LEU A 65 6.47 -2.96 -13.83
N LEU A 66 7.62 -2.60 -14.40
CA LEU A 66 7.77 -2.46 -15.86
C LEU A 66 7.56 -3.80 -16.58
N ALA A 67 8.04 -4.91 -16.01
CA ALA A 67 7.80 -6.23 -16.57
C ALA A 67 6.32 -6.62 -16.55
N ALA A 68 5.59 -6.31 -15.47
CA ALA A 68 4.15 -6.52 -15.40
C ALA A 68 3.40 -5.69 -16.45
N ARG A 69 3.78 -4.41 -16.64
CA ARG A 69 3.24 -3.57 -17.71
C ARG A 69 3.45 -4.16 -19.09
N ARG A 70 4.69 -4.54 -19.44
CA ARG A 70 5.01 -5.17 -20.74
C ARG A 70 4.20 -6.45 -20.97
N LYS A 71 3.96 -7.23 -19.92
CA LYS A 71 3.17 -8.46 -19.97
C LYS A 71 1.66 -8.24 -19.86
N LYS A 72 1.20 -6.99 -19.75
CA LYS A 72 -0.21 -6.62 -19.49
C LYS A 72 -0.79 -7.34 -18.27
N LYS A 73 0.04 -7.52 -17.23
CA LYS A 73 -0.34 -8.12 -15.95
C LYS A 73 -0.71 -7.02 -14.97
N PRO A 74 -1.65 -7.30 -14.03
CA PRO A 74 -2.12 -6.29 -13.11
C PRO A 74 -1.06 -5.91 -12.09
N ILE A 75 -1.04 -4.63 -11.75
CA ILE A 75 -0.33 -4.05 -10.62
C ILE A 75 -1.39 -3.58 -9.62
N LEU A 76 -1.45 -4.29 -8.49
CA LEU A 76 -2.42 -4.08 -7.42
C LEU A 76 -1.78 -3.34 -6.25
N TRP A 77 -2.45 -2.31 -5.75
CA TRP A 77 -1.94 -1.43 -4.71
C TRP A 77 -2.78 -1.57 -3.43
N GLY A 78 -2.18 -2.12 -2.38
CA GLY A 78 -2.69 -2.10 -1.02
C GLY A 78 -2.25 -0.83 -0.30
N LEU A 79 -3.18 0.01 0.16
CA LEU A 79 -2.90 1.32 0.76
C LEU A 79 -3.50 1.45 2.17
N GLY A 80 -2.67 1.76 3.16
CA GLY A 80 -3.12 2.24 4.46
C GLY A 80 -3.43 3.75 4.47
N GLY A 81 -4.08 4.22 5.53
CA GLY A 81 -4.55 5.61 5.64
C GLY A 81 -3.46 6.67 5.52
N HIS A 82 -2.24 6.35 5.97
CA HIS A 82 -1.12 7.28 5.95
C HIS A 82 -0.77 7.78 4.54
N VAL A 83 -0.83 6.90 3.52
CA VAL A 83 -0.49 7.25 2.13
C VAL A 83 -1.35 8.39 1.61
N ILE A 84 -2.65 8.36 1.90
CA ILE A 84 -3.57 9.44 1.52
C ILE A 84 -3.31 10.69 2.36
N LYS A 85 -3.13 10.51 3.68
CA LYS A 85 -2.86 11.59 4.64
C LYS A 85 -1.66 12.45 4.27
N VAL A 86 -0.59 11.88 3.71
CA VAL A 86 0.61 12.63 3.30
C VAL A 86 0.52 13.19 1.87
N GLY A 87 -0.68 13.23 1.27
CA GLY A 87 -0.94 13.94 0.02
C GLY A 87 -0.45 13.22 -1.24
N LEU A 88 -0.32 11.89 -1.21
CA LEU A 88 0.21 11.13 -2.35
C LEU A 88 -0.84 10.68 -3.37
N ALA A 89 -2.13 10.98 -3.14
CA ALA A 89 -3.20 10.65 -4.07
C ALA A 89 -2.92 11.16 -5.51
N PRO A 90 -2.48 12.41 -5.75
CA PRO A 90 -2.16 12.88 -7.11
C PRO A 90 -1.08 12.06 -7.83
N VAL A 91 -0.06 11.58 -7.10
CA VAL A 91 1.00 10.72 -7.68
C VAL A 91 0.43 9.37 -8.10
N LEU A 92 -0.45 8.78 -7.28
CA LEU A 92 -1.13 7.53 -7.60
C LEU A 92 -2.12 7.69 -8.76
N ILE A 93 -2.78 8.85 -8.88
CA ILE A 93 -3.67 9.19 -9.99
C ILE A 93 -2.88 9.26 -11.31
N ASP A 94 -1.75 9.97 -11.35
CA ASP A 94 -0.89 10.01 -12.55
C ASP A 94 -0.38 8.60 -12.93
N LEU A 95 0.07 7.81 -11.94
CA LEU A 95 0.46 6.41 -12.20
C LEU A 95 -0.70 5.56 -12.73
N MET A 96 -1.92 5.78 -12.24
CA MET A 96 -3.11 5.09 -12.71
C MET A 96 -3.42 5.45 -14.16
N GLU A 97 -3.38 6.73 -14.53
CA GLU A 97 -3.57 7.21 -15.90
C GLU A 97 -2.52 6.65 -16.87
N ARG A 98 -1.28 6.46 -16.40
CA ARG A 98 -0.19 5.80 -17.15
C ARG A 98 -0.31 4.27 -17.19
N GLY A 99 -1.33 3.71 -16.54
CA GLY A 99 -1.62 2.28 -16.53
C GLY A 99 -0.77 1.46 -15.57
N PHE A 100 -0.20 2.06 -14.52
CA PHE A 100 0.53 1.36 -13.45
C PHE A 100 -0.37 0.94 -12.27
N VAL A 101 -1.68 1.17 -12.34
CA VAL A 101 -2.66 0.78 -11.31
C VAL A 101 -3.81 0.05 -11.99
N GLN A 102 -4.02 -1.22 -11.64
CA GLN A 102 -5.13 -2.05 -12.15
C GLN A 102 -6.15 -2.42 -11.07
N GLY A 103 -5.85 -2.12 -9.81
CA GLY A 103 -6.76 -2.29 -8.69
C GLY A 103 -6.15 -1.77 -7.41
N ILE A 104 -7.01 -1.26 -6.53
CA ILE A 104 -6.62 -0.66 -5.26
C ILE A 104 -7.39 -1.36 -4.14
N ALA A 105 -6.68 -1.79 -3.10
CA ALA A 105 -7.26 -2.29 -1.86
C ALA A 105 -6.88 -1.37 -0.71
N THR A 106 -7.84 -0.91 0.07
CA THR A 106 -7.59 0.07 1.13
C THR A 106 -8.15 -0.38 2.48
N THR A 107 -7.61 0.19 3.56
CA THR A 107 -8.25 0.11 4.89
C THR A 107 -9.39 1.13 5.00
N GLY A 108 -10.28 0.98 5.98
CA GLY A 108 -11.31 1.99 6.24
C GLY A 108 -10.73 3.39 6.51
N ALA A 109 -9.62 3.49 7.25
CA ALA A 109 -8.89 4.74 7.44
C ALA A 109 -8.48 5.46 6.12
N ALA A 110 -8.05 4.72 5.10
CA ALA A 110 -7.71 5.32 3.81
C ALA A 110 -8.95 5.83 3.06
N LEU A 111 -10.07 5.10 3.15
CA LEU A 111 -11.36 5.57 2.64
C LEU A 111 -11.79 6.87 3.32
N ILE A 112 -11.68 6.96 4.66
CA ILE A 112 -12.04 8.16 5.42
C ILE A 112 -11.24 9.37 4.94
N HIS A 113 -9.91 9.23 4.87
CA HIS A 113 -9.04 10.33 4.47
C HIS A 113 -9.35 10.82 3.05
N ASP A 114 -9.54 9.89 2.09
CA ASP A 114 -9.86 10.27 0.71
C ASP A 114 -11.25 10.90 0.59
N PHE A 115 -12.23 10.38 1.33
CA PHE A 115 -13.60 10.89 1.36
C PHE A 115 -13.67 12.32 1.93
N GLU A 116 -12.98 12.57 3.05
CA GLU A 116 -12.92 13.90 3.66
C GLU A 116 -12.19 14.91 2.77
N ILE A 117 -11.11 14.50 2.12
CA ILE A 117 -10.44 15.34 1.11
C ILE A 117 -11.43 15.67 -0.02
N ALA A 118 -12.11 14.68 -0.59
CA ALA A 118 -13.06 14.90 -1.69
C ALA A 118 -14.16 15.92 -1.32
N LEU A 119 -14.73 15.78 -0.12
CA LEU A 119 -15.79 16.66 0.38
C LEU A 119 -15.30 18.04 0.78
N ALA A 120 -14.27 18.11 1.63
CA ALA A 120 -13.91 19.31 2.38
C ALA A 120 -12.50 19.86 2.08
N GLY A 121 -11.68 19.13 1.32
CA GLY A 121 -10.31 19.51 0.97
C GLY A 121 -9.30 19.36 2.12
N ARG A 122 -9.70 18.71 3.22
CA ARG A 122 -8.89 18.50 4.42
C ARG A 122 -9.30 17.22 5.12
N THR A 123 -8.34 16.61 5.81
CA THR A 123 -8.52 15.41 6.63
C THR A 123 -7.44 15.40 7.72
N SER A 124 -7.45 14.38 8.58
CA SER A 124 -6.54 14.20 9.73
C SER A 124 -6.79 15.21 10.84
N GLU A 125 -7.55 14.76 11.84
CA GLU A 125 -7.69 15.46 13.11
C GLU A 125 -6.46 15.26 14.02
N ASP A 126 -6.31 16.17 14.99
CA ASP A 126 -5.37 16.02 16.10
C ASP A 126 -5.91 14.98 17.08
N VAL A 127 -5.35 13.77 17.02
CA VAL A 127 -5.82 12.62 17.80
C VAL A 127 -5.76 12.90 19.31
N GLU A 128 -4.65 13.45 19.80
CA GLU A 128 -4.44 13.67 21.23
C GLU A 128 -5.45 14.69 21.77
N ALA A 129 -5.60 15.81 21.07
CA ALA A 129 -6.54 16.85 21.47
C ALA A 129 -7.99 16.38 21.42
N GLN A 130 -8.36 15.55 20.43
CA GLN A 130 -9.74 15.08 20.28
C GLN A 130 -10.09 13.93 21.22
N LEU A 131 -9.12 13.08 21.57
CA LEU A 131 -9.30 12.06 22.61
C LEU A 131 -9.59 12.71 23.96
N ALA A 132 -8.82 13.73 24.34
CA ALA A 132 -9.04 14.48 25.59
C ALA A 132 -10.44 15.12 25.67
N ARG A 133 -11.04 15.43 24.51
CA ARG A 133 -12.38 16.04 24.39
C ARG A 133 -13.51 15.01 24.18
N GLY A 134 -13.20 13.72 24.04
CA GLY A 134 -14.17 12.68 23.70
C GLY A 134 -14.80 12.83 22.32
N ARG A 135 -14.11 13.46 21.36
CA ARG A 135 -14.61 13.78 20.02
C ARG A 135 -13.82 13.15 18.88
N PHE A 136 -12.82 12.32 19.19
CA PHE A 136 -11.99 11.67 18.19
C PHE A 136 -12.83 10.80 17.24
N GLY A 137 -12.75 11.08 15.94
CA GLY A 137 -13.49 10.38 14.90
C GLY A 137 -14.99 10.69 14.84
N MET A 138 -15.47 11.70 15.56
CA MET A 138 -16.92 11.99 15.70
C MET A 138 -17.45 13.01 14.68
N SER A 139 -16.85 13.10 13.48
CA SER A 139 -17.39 13.94 12.40
C SER A 139 -18.78 13.44 12.01
N GLN A 140 -19.79 14.32 12.13
CA GLN A 140 -21.17 13.99 11.81
C GLN A 140 -21.33 13.65 10.33
N GLU A 141 -20.79 14.48 9.43
CA GLU A 141 -20.91 14.27 7.99
C GLU A 141 -20.19 12.99 7.56
N THR A 142 -18.93 12.78 7.97
CA THR A 142 -18.16 11.59 7.58
C THR A 142 -18.84 10.31 8.05
N GLY A 143 -19.20 10.22 9.33
CA GLY A 143 -19.83 9.04 9.91
C GLY A 143 -21.23 8.76 9.36
N SER A 144 -22.07 9.79 9.23
CA SER A 144 -23.45 9.63 8.75
C SER A 144 -23.53 9.29 7.25
N LEU A 145 -22.76 9.98 6.41
CA LEU A 145 -22.77 9.77 4.96
C LEU A 145 -22.19 8.41 4.59
N LEU A 146 -21.07 8.02 5.18
CA LEU A 146 -20.46 6.74 4.85
C LEU A 146 -21.32 5.54 5.33
N ASN A 147 -22.03 5.66 6.45
CA ASN A 147 -23.02 4.65 6.85
C ASN A 147 -24.26 4.63 5.93
N LYS A 148 -24.70 5.79 5.45
CA LYS A 148 -25.74 5.87 4.41
C LYS A 148 -25.28 5.18 3.12
N ILE A 149 -24.03 5.38 2.71
CA ILE A 149 -23.42 4.72 1.55
C ILE A 149 -23.33 3.21 1.78
N ALA A 150 -22.92 2.75 2.96
CA ALA A 150 -22.86 1.31 3.27
C ALA A 150 -24.24 0.64 3.15
N ARG A 151 -25.30 1.24 3.69
CA ARG A 151 -26.68 0.75 3.52
C ARG A 151 -27.11 0.71 2.06
N PHE A 152 -26.78 1.75 1.30
CA PHE A 152 -27.01 1.78 -0.14
C PHE A 152 -26.24 0.65 -0.85
N ALA A 153 -24.95 0.48 -0.55
CA ALA A 153 -24.11 -0.57 -1.13
C ALA A 153 -24.70 -1.96 -0.85
N HIS A 154 -25.13 -2.21 0.37
CA HIS A 154 -25.76 -3.46 0.76
C HIS A 154 -27.04 -3.74 -0.04
N ARG A 155 -27.93 -2.75 -0.17
CA ARG A 155 -29.19 -2.89 -0.90
C ARG A 155 -28.97 -3.15 -2.40
N GLU A 156 -27.92 -2.57 -2.99
CA GLU A 156 -27.64 -2.65 -4.42
C GLU A 156 -26.59 -3.74 -4.79
N ASP A 157 -26.17 -4.60 -3.85
CA ASP A 157 -25.08 -5.60 -4.01
C ASP A 157 -23.74 -5.01 -4.53
N LEU A 158 -23.41 -3.80 -4.06
CA LEU A 158 -22.16 -3.11 -4.39
C LEU A 158 -21.10 -3.27 -3.30
N GLY A 159 -19.84 -3.17 -3.72
CA GLY A 159 -18.72 -2.95 -2.82
C GLY A 159 -18.74 -1.55 -2.21
N LEU A 160 -18.14 -1.37 -1.04
CA LEU A 160 -18.13 -0.08 -0.36
C LEU A 160 -17.34 0.98 -1.16
N GLY A 161 -16.23 0.58 -1.79
CA GLY A 161 -15.44 1.47 -2.64
C GLY A 161 -16.21 1.96 -3.86
N GLU A 162 -16.87 1.05 -4.58
CA GLU A 162 -17.71 1.40 -5.74
C GLU A 162 -18.89 2.29 -5.35
N ALA A 163 -19.61 1.94 -4.28
CA ALA A 163 -20.74 2.73 -3.80
C ALA A 163 -20.32 4.14 -3.37
N THR A 164 -19.16 4.29 -2.74
CA THR A 164 -18.62 5.60 -2.35
C THR A 164 -18.23 6.43 -3.58
N GLY A 165 -17.61 5.80 -4.60
CA GLY A 165 -17.25 6.49 -5.84
C GLY A 165 -18.47 6.98 -6.60
N ARG A 166 -19.49 6.14 -6.67
CA ARG A 166 -20.80 6.49 -7.23
C ARG A 166 -21.46 7.63 -6.46
N PHE A 167 -21.35 7.64 -5.14
CA PHE A 167 -21.92 8.69 -4.30
C PHE A 167 -21.23 10.04 -4.51
N LEU A 168 -19.90 10.06 -4.49
CA LEU A 168 -19.10 11.30 -4.63
C LEU A 168 -19.19 11.92 -6.02
N THR A 169 -19.33 11.10 -7.07
CA THR A 169 -19.34 11.57 -8.47
C THR A 169 -20.74 11.76 -9.05
N ARG A 170 -21.79 11.59 -8.24
CA ARG A 170 -23.19 11.72 -8.68
C ARG A 170 -23.49 13.16 -9.08
N THR A 171 -24.22 13.33 -10.18
CA THR A 171 -24.66 14.64 -10.69
C THR A 171 -26.19 14.72 -10.72
N GLY A 172 -26.73 15.93 -10.87
CA GLY A 172 -28.19 16.18 -10.95
C GLY A 172 -28.87 16.29 -9.59
N LYS A 173 -30.18 16.05 -9.53
CA LYS A 173 -31.03 16.28 -8.34
C LYS A 173 -30.66 15.42 -7.13
N ASP A 174 -29.96 14.31 -7.34
CA ASP A 174 -29.51 13.39 -6.29
C ASP A 174 -28.05 13.62 -5.87
N ALA A 175 -27.40 14.64 -6.42
CA ALA A 175 -26.04 15.02 -6.05
C ALA A 175 -25.99 15.58 -4.61
N LEU A 176 -24.80 15.56 -4.03
CA LEU A 176 -24.54 16.26 -2.78
C LEU A 176 -24.72 17.77 -2.98
N ASP A 177 -25.32 18.42 -1.99
CA ASP A 177 -25.44 19.88 -1.91
C ASP A 177 -24.83 20.36 -0.58
N PRO A 178 -23.70 21.09 -0.60
CA PRO A 178 -22.92 21.47 -1.79
C PRO A 178 -22.19 20.26 -2.43
N PRO A 179 -21.85 20.32 -3.73
CA PRO A 179 -21.12 19.25 -4.40
C PRO A 179 -19.67 19.15 -3.86
N PRO A 180 -19.05 17.95 -3.92
CA PRO A 180 -17.67 17.77 -3.50
C PRO A 180 -16.74 18.61 -4.37
N ARG A 181 -15.84 19.39 -3.74
CA ARG A 181 -15.02 20.39 -4.44
C ARG A 181 -13.66 19.90 -4.89
N HIS A 182 -13.21 18.74 -4.39
CA HIS A 182 -11.83 18.26 -4.55
C HIS A 182 -11.78 16.84 -5.15
N LEU A 183 -12.68 16.54 -6.09
CA LEU A 183 -12.75 15.23 -6.78
C LEU A 183 -11.56 14.97 -7.71
N ASP A 184 -10.81 16.00 -8.07
CA ASP A 184 -9.58 15.95 -8.87
C ASP A 184 -8.41 15.33 -8.09
N VAL A 185 -8.37 15.52 -6.77
CA VAL A 185 -7.33 14.97 -5.89
C VAL A 185 -7.78 13.74 -5.07
N SER A 186 -9.03 13.31 -5.21
CA SER A 186 -9.53 12.05 -4.62
C SER A 186 -9.13 10.85 -5.47
N LEU A 187 -8.35 9.95 -4.88
CA LEU A 187 -7.92 8.71 -5.53
C LEU A 187 -9.10 7.81 -5.85
N LEU A 188 -10.09 7.72 -4.94
CA LEU A 188 -11.27 6.90 -5.14
C LEU A 188 -12.15 7.47 -6.27
N ALA A 189 -12.35 8.79 -6.31
CA ALA A 189 -13.10 9.42 -7.40
C ALA A 189 -12.41 9.20 -8.75
N ALA A 190 -11.08 9.34 -8.79
CA ALA A 190 -10.30 9.06 -10.00
C ALA A 190 -10.41 7.59 -10.43
N ALA A 191 -10.29 6.64 -9.50
CA ALA A 191 -10.43 5.21 -9.77
C ALA A 191 -11.82 4.86 -10.31
N TYR A 192 -12.87 5.45 -9.74
CA TYR A 192 -14.23 5.26 -10.22
C TYR A 192 -14.42 5.79 -11.65
N ARG A 193 -13.91 6.99 -11.96
CA ARG A 193 -13.96 7.57 -13.33
C ARG A 193 -13.23 6.71 -14.35
N THR A 194 -12.07 6.16 -13.99
CA THR A 194 -11.25 5.32 -14.89
C THR A 194 -11.62 3.85 -14.87
N ARG A 195 -12.66 3.47 -14.10
CA ARG A 195 -13.11 2.08 -13.90
C ARG A 195 -12.03 1.15 -13.36
N VAL A 196 -11.12 1.67 -12.54
CA VAL A 196 -10.18 0.87 -11.76
C VAL A 196 -10.87 0.40 -10.48
N PRO A 197 -10.94 -0.91 -10.22
CA PRO A 197 -11.55 -1.44 -9.01
C PRO A 197 -10.90 -0.89 -7.73
N PHE A 198 -11.72 -0.37 -6.82
CA PHE A 198 -11.32 0.15 -5.52
C PHE A 198 -12.07 -0.62 -4.44
N THR A 199 -11.36 -1.41 -3.62
CA THR A 199 -11.95 -2.25 -2.58
C THR A 199 -11.58 -1.73 -1.19
N VAL A 200 -12.53 -1.74 -0.27
CA VAL A 200 -12.34 -1.24 1.10
C VAL A 200 -12.49 -2.39 2.09
N HIS A 201 -11.46 -2.63 2.89
CA HIS A 201 -11.41 -3.69 3.88
C HIS A 201 -11.49 -3.10 5.29
N LEU A 202 -12.72 -3.04 5.80
CA LEU A 202 -13.01 -2.53 7.14
C LEU A 202 -12.49 -3.48 8.22
N ALA A 203 -11.98 -2.90 9.31
CA ALA A 203 -11.70 -3.65 10.54
C ALA A 203 -12.61 -3.12 11.65
N LEU A 204 -13.46 -4.00 12.19
CA LEU A 204 -14.48 -3.62 13.16
C LEU A 204 -13.84 -2.96 14.38
N GLY A 205 -14.32 -1.76 14.72
CA GLY A 205 -13.83 -0.96 15.84
C GLY A 205 -12.59 -0.12 15.54
N THR A 206 -11.97 -0.21 14.36
CA THR A 206 -10.81 0.64 14.01
C THR A 206 -11.21 1.91 13.28
N ASP A 207 -12.27 1.84 12.48
CA ASP A 207 -12.68 2.92 11.60
C ASP A 207 -13.89 3.69 12.18
N ILE A 208 -13.94 5.01 11.97
CA ILE A 208 -14.93 5.90 12.61
C ILE A 208 -16.39 5.59 12.25
N PHE A 209 -16.62 4.88 11.14
CA PHE A 209 -17.92 4.36 10.73
C PHE A 209 -18.60 3.53 11.82
N HIS A 210 -17.81 2.80 12.62
CA HIS A 210 -18.33 1.83 13.60
C HIS A 210 -18.85 2.48 14.88
N VAL A 211 -18.35 3.67 15.23
CA VAL A 211 -18.71 4.36 16.49
C VAL A 211 -19.84 5.37 16.31
N HIS A 212 -20.27 5.62 15.07
CA HIS A 212 -21.33 6.57 14.77
C HIS A 212 -22.73 5.96 15.06
N PRO A 213 -23.72 6.70 15.63
CA PRO A 213 -25.04 6.16 15.95
C PRO A 213 -25.82 5.56 14.77
N ALA A 214 -25.51 6.02 13.55
CA ALA A 214 -26.09 5.49 12.32
C ALA A 214 -25.40 4.21 11.80
N ALA A 215 -24.48 3.61 12.56
CA ALA A 215 -23.76 2.40 12.17
C ALA A 215 -24.72 1.23 11.92
N ASP A 216 -24.54 0.57 10.78
CA ASP A 216 -25.25 -0.66 10.43
C ASP A 216 -24.22 -1.76 10.16
N GLY A 217 -24.02 -2.63 11.14
CA GLY A 217 -23.01 -3.69 11.07
C GLY A 217 -23.25 -4.69 9.94
N ALA A 218 -24.53 -4.97 9.62
CA ALA A 218 -24.86 -5.86 8.52
C ALA A 218 -24.48 -5.22 7.18
N ALA A 219 -24.83 -3.96 6.98
CA ALA A 219 -24.49 -3.24 5.76
C ALA A 219 -22.98 -3.08 5.58
N LEU A 220 -22.27 -2.62 6.63
CA LEU A 220 -20.81 -2.44 6.61
C LEU A 220 -20.08 -3.76 6.33
N GLY A 221 -20.48 -4.84 7.01
CA GLY A 221 -19.93 -6.17 6.81
C GLY A 221 -20.20 -6.72 5.42
N ALA A 222 -21.43 -6.60 4.92
CA ALA A 222 -21.82 -7.07 3.59
C ALA A 222 -21.05 -6.36 2.48
N SER A 223 -20.96 -5.02 2.51
CA SER A 223 -20.26 -4.25 1.49
C SER A 223 -18.73 -4.47 1.51
N SER A 224 -18.13 -4.58 2.69
CA SER A 224 -16.69 -4.90 2.86
C SER A 224 -16.37 -6.33 2.40
N HIS A 225 -17.26 -7.29 2.66
CA HIS A 225 -17.11 -8.67 2.18
C HIS A 225 -17.28 -8.78 0.67
N ARG A 226 -18.19 -7.99 0.07
CA ARG A 226 -18.30 -7.87 -1.40
C ARG A 226 -16.99 -7.38 -2.02
N ASP A 227 -16.40 -6.35 -1.43
CA ASP A 227 -15.07 -5.84 -1.79
C ASP A 227 -13.96 -6.91 -1.64
N PHE A 228 -13.99 -7.73 -0.58
CA PHE A 228 -13.07 -8.86 -0.44
C PHE A 228 -13.19 -9.89 -1.57
N ARG A 229 -14.41 -10.25 -1.98
CA ARG A 229 -14.62 -11.18 -3.10
C ARG A 229 -14.10 -10.60 -4.42
N LEU A 230 -14.34 -9.31 -4.67
CA LEU A 230 -13.77 -8.60 -5.82
C LEU A 230 -12.24 -8.59 -5.76
N PHE A 231 -11.66 -8.32 -4.60
CA PHE A 231 -10.21 -8.35 -4.41
C PHE A 231 -9.61 -9.74 -4.66
N CYS A 232 -10.28 -10.84 -4.28
CA CYS A 232 -9.86 -12.20 -4.64
C CYS A 232 -9.80 -12.39 -6.17
N ALA A 233 -10.78 -11.85 -6.91
CA ALA A 233 -10.79 -11.91 -8.37
C ALA A 233 -9.64 -11.10 -9.01
N LEU A 234 -9.23 -9.98 -8.39
CA LEU A 234 -8.04 -9.22 -8.79
C LEU A 234 -6.75 -10.00 -8.49
N VAL A 235 -6.62 -10.55 -7.28
CA VAL A 235 -5.45 -11.34 -6.84
C VAL A 235 -5.24 -12.56 -7.74
N ARG A 236 -6.31 -13.21 -8.20
CA ARG A 236 -6.22 -14.31 -9.18
C ARG A 236 -5.45 -13.92 -10.45
N GLN A 237 -5.58 -12.68 -10.89
CA GLN A 237 -4.94 -12.19 -12.11
C GLN A 237 -3.44 -11.92 -11.96
N LEU A 238 -2.90 -11.93 -10.73
CA LEU A 238 -1.46 -11.79 -10.49
C LEU A 238 -0.65 -12.95 -11.07
N HIS A 239 -1.28 -14.11 -11.32
CA HIS A 239 -0.60 -15.29 -11.82
C HIS A 239 0.26 -15.00 -13.07
N ALA A 240 1.50 -15.49 -13.03
CA ALA A 240 2.46 -15.40 -14.12
C ALA A 240 2.82 -13.95 -14.50
N GLY A 241 3.12 -13.13 -13.50
CA GLY A 241 3.86 -11.87 -13.67
C GLY A 241 3.16 -10.60 -13.22
N GLY A 242 2.07 -10.68 -12.45
CA GLY A 242 1.50 -9.50 -11.79
C GLY A 242 2.30 -9.05 -10.58
N VAL A 243 1.94 -7.89 -10.03
CA VAL A 243 2.58 -7.32 -8.83
C VAL A 243 1.53 -6.91 -7.81
N TYR A 244 1.78 -7.21 -6.54
CA TYR A 244 1.05 -6.63 -5.41
C TYR A 244 2.00 -5.80 -4.55
N LEU A 245 1.64 -4.55 -4.28
CA LEU A 245 2.36 -3.68 -3.35
C LEU A 245 1.53 -3.44 -2.10
N ASN A 246 2.13 -3.56 -0.92
CA ASN A 246 1.55 -3.16 0.35
C ASN A 246 2.25 -1.89 0.84
N LEU A 247 1.53 -0.78 0.89
CA LEU A 247 2.02 0.53 1.32
C LEU A 247 1.29 0.95 2.61
N GLY A 248 2.03 1.01 3.71
CA GLY A 248 1.54 1.61 4.96
C GLY A 248 0.40 0.87 5.67
N SER A 249 0.25 -0.44 5.44
CA SER A 249 -0.65 -1.30 6.21
C SER A 249 0.12 -2.40 6.92
N ALA A 250 0.19 -2.30 8.24
CA ALA A 250 0.95 -3.25 9.06
C ALA A 250 0.19 -4.55 9.37
N VAL A 251 -1.14 -4.60 9.27
CA VAL A 251 -1.94 -5.78 9.67
C VAL A 251 -3.07 -6.08 8.69
N ILE A 252 -3.98 -5.14 8.47
CA ILE A 252 -5.25 -5.39 7.76
C ILE A 252 -5.02 -5.91 6.34
N LEU A 253 -4.33 -5.16 5.49
CA LEU A 253 -4.11 -5.57 4.11
C LEU A 253 -3.15 -6.77 3.96
N PRO A 254 -2.10 -6.93 4.78
CA PRO A 254 -1.34 -8.17 4.82
C PRO A 254 -2.18 -9.42 5.10
N GLU A 255 -3.11 -9.37 6.06
CA GLU A 255 -4.02 -10.49 6.36
C GLU A 255 -5.05 -10.71 5.25
N VAL A 256 -5.65 -9.63 4.72
CA VAL A 256 -6.59 -9.70 3.60
C VAL A 256 -5.93 -10.32 2.36
N PHE A 257 -4.72 -9.88 2.00
CA PHE A 257 -3.98 -10.42 0.88
C PHE A 257 -3.68 -11.91 1.04
N LEU A 258 -3.21 -12.33 2.22
CA LEU A 258 -2.95 -13.75 2.47
C LEU A 258 -4.23 -14.60 2.36
N LYS A 259 -5.36 -14.11 2.87
CA LYS A 259 -6.65 -14.79 2.72
C LYS A 259 -7.13 -14.83 1.27
N ALA A 260 -6.92 -13.75 0.50
CA ALA A 260 -7.22 -13.74 -0.93
C ALA A 260 -6.38 -14.79 -1.69
N LEU A 261 -5.08 -14.90 -1.41
CA LEU A 261 -4.22 -15.97 -1.96
C LEU A 261 -4.79 -17.36 -1.63
N ALA A 262 -5.18 -17.57 -0.37
CA ALA A 262 -5.74 -18.84 0.09
C ALA A 262 -7.06 -19.19 -0.62
N VAL A 263 -7.97 -18.23 -0.78
CA VAL A 263 -9.23 -18.41 -1.52
C VAL A 263 -8.97 -18.75 -2.98
N VAL A 264 -8.12 -17.98 -3.66
CA VAL A 264 -7.80 -18.22 -5.08
C VAL A 264 -7.22 -19.61 -5.29
N ARG A 265 -6.29 -20.05 -4.42
CA ARG A 265 -5.70 -21.38 -4.49
C ARG A 265 -6.69 -22.48 -4.10
N GLY A 266 -7.50 -22.25 -3.07
CA GLY A 266 -8.53 -23.19 -2.59
C GLY A 266 -9.61 -23.45 -3.64
N LEU A 267 -9.92 -22.47 -4.48
CA LEU A 267 -10.81 -22.61 -5.64
C LEU A 267 -10.13 -23.29 -6.86
N GLY A 268 -8.90 -23.79 -6.73
CA GLY A 268 -8.20 -24.51 -7.79
C GLY A 268 -7.54 -23.63 -8.85
N HIS A 269 -7.55 -22.30 -8.70
CA HIS A 269 -6.93 -21.42 -9.69
C HIS A 269 -5.39 -21.43 -9.60
N PRO A 270 -4.67 -21.33 -10.74
CA PRO A 270 -3.24 -21.16 -10.72
C PRO A 270 -2.87 -19.79 -10.16
N LEU A 271 -1.92 -19.75 -9.23
CA LEU A 271 -1.37 -18.51 -8.68
C LEU A 271 0.06 -18.75 -8.22
N ARG A 272 1.02 -18.24 -9.00
CA ARG A 272 2.48 -18.42 -8.84
C ARG A 272 3.22 -17.47 -9.77
N ASN A 273 4.52 -17.28 -9.55
CA ASN A 273 5.41 -16.48 -10.39
C ASN A 273 4.94 -15.03 -10.55
N PHE A 274 4.72 -14.35 -9.43
CA PHE A 274 4.35 -12.92 -9.36
C PHE A 274 5.32 -12.19 -8.42
N SER A 275 5.26 -10.86 -8.33
CA SER A 275 6.09 -10.10 -7.40
C SER A 275 5.25 -9.46 -6.30
N THR A 276 5.84 -9.33 -5.12
CA THR A 276 5.24 -8.69 -3.94
C THR A 276 6.21 -7.70 -3.36
N ALA A 277 5.71 -6.54 -2.96
CA ALA A 277 6.50 -5.51 -2.31
C ALA A 277 5.84 -5.03 -1.02
N ASN A 278 6.63 -4.81 0.03
CA ASN A 278 6.20 -4.10 1.23
C ASN A 278 7.01 -2.80 1.36
N LEU A 279 6.31 -1.67 1.40
CA LEU A 279 6.87 -0.35 1.56
C LEU A 279 6.27 0.27 2.81
N ASP A 280 7.10 0.46 3.84
CA ASP A 280 6.63 0.99 5.11
C ASP A 280 7.77 1.64 5.90
N PHE A 281 7.45 2.37 6.95
CA PHE A 281 8.43 3.08 7.77
C PHE A 281 9.27 2.11 8.57
N LEU A 282 8.67 0.95 8.89
CA LEU A 282 9.24 -0.16 9.62
C LEU A 282 8.81 -1.48 8.98
N GLN A 283 9.67 -2.50 9.02
CA GLN A 283 9.27 -3.84 8.56
C GLN A 283 8.61 -4.60 9.70
N HIS A 284 7.29 -4.72 9.65
CA HIS A 284 6.51 -5.45 10.64
C HIS A 284 6.45 -6.96 10.36
N TYR A 285 6.14 -7.76 11.38
CA TYR A 285 6.01 -9.22 11.25
C TYR A 285 4.98 -9.62 10.19
N ARG A 286 3.77 -9.02 10.20
CA ARG A 286 2.68 -9.43 9.32
C ARG A 286 2.97 -9.15 7.84
N PRO A 287 3.39 -7.95 7.39
CA PRO A 287 3.77 -7.75 5.99
C PRO A 287 4.97 -8.62 5.59
N THR A 288 5.97 -8.75 6.47
CA THR A 288 7.13 -9.63 6.22
C THR A 288 6.71 -11.08 5.99
N GLN A 289 5.82 -11.63 6.80
CA GLN A 289 5.39 -13.02 6.61
C GLN A 289 4.35 -13.16 5.50
N ASN A 290 3.28 -12.36 5.53
CA ASN A 290 2.08 -12.57 4.72
C ASN A 290 2.17 -12.00 3.31
N VAL A 291 2.90 -10.90 3.13
CA VAL A 291 3.09 -10.28 1.82
C VAL A 291 4.36 -10.81 1.17
N LEU A 292 5.45 -10.99 1.94
CA LEU A 292 6.77 -11.32 1.39
C LEU A 292 7.11 -12.81 1.47
N LEU A 293 7.41 -13.32 2.67
CA LEU A 293 8.10 -14.60 2.82
C LEU A 293 7.22 -15.83 2.53
N ARG A 294 5.97 -15.86 3.00
CA ARG A 294 5.07 -17.00 2.75
C ARG A 294 4.71 -17.11 1.26
N PRO A 295 4.29 -16.04 0.56
CA PRO A 295 4.08 -16.10 -0.88
C PRO A 295 5.35 -16.49 -1.65
N ALA A 296 6.52 -15.95 -1.27
CA ALA A 296 7.77 -16.25 -1.98
C ALA A 296 8.13 -17.73 -1.90
N ARG A 297 8.05 -18.30 -0.70
CA ARG A 297 8.36 -19.71 -0.45
C ARG A 297 7.31 -20.66 -1.07
N ALA A 298 6.03 -20.36 -0.91
CA ALA A 298 4.95 -21.27 -1.32
C ALA A 298 4.58 -21.14 -2.81
N LEU A 299 4.68 -19.95 -3.39
CA LEU A 299 4.13 -19.61 -4.71
C LEU A 299 5.19 -19.14 -5.72
N ARG A 300 6.48 -19.27 -5.38
CA ARG A 300 7.61 -18.81 -6.21
C ARG A 300 7.48 -17.33 -6.58
N SER A 301 7.00 -16.50 -5.66
CA SER A 301 6.95 -15.05 -5.86
C SER A 301 8.28 -14.38 -5.52
N GLN A 302 8.54 -13.22 -6.12
CA GLN A 302 9.63 -12.36 -5.71
C GLN A 302 9.18 -11.50 -4.53
N ALA A 303 9.97 -11.46 -3.45
CA ALA A 303 9.72 -10.63 -2.28
C ALA A 303 10.67 -9.42 -2.28
N ILE A 304 10.12 -8.22 -2.15
CA ILE A 304 10.85 -6.95 -2.11
C ILE A 304 10.45 -6.17 -0.87
N ALA A 305 11.41 -5.72 -0.08
CA ALA A 305 11.17 -4.89 1.10
C ALA A 305 11.90 -3.56 0.97
N LEU A 306 11.18 -2.46 1.12
CA LEU A 306 11.74 -1.12 1.18
C LEU A 306 11.25 -0.42 2.44
N THR A 307 12.19 0.18 3.17
CA THR A 307 11.91 0.87 4.42
C THR A 307 12.13 2.36 4.24
N GLY A 308 11.14 3.17 4.57
CA GLY A 308 11.26 4.63 4.57
C GLY A 308 9.92 5.35 4.45
N PRO A 309 9.92 6.69 4.62
CA PRO A 309 8.71 7.51 4.53
C PRO A 309 8.07 7.46 3.14
N HIS A 310 6.74 7.34 3.07
CA HIS A 310 6.01 7.16 1.82
C HIS A 310 6.06 8.42 0.96
N GLU A 311 6.04 9.60 1.60
CA GLU A 311 6.14 10.92 0.99
C GLU A 311 7.46 11.16 0.25
N LEU A 312 8.47 10.30 0.47
CA LEU A 312 9.72 10.30 -0.29
C LEU A 312 9.79 9.09 -1.24
N LEU A 313 9.47 7.90 -0.74
CA LEU A 313 9.63 6.66 -1.50
C LEU A 313 8.67 6.54 -2.69
N LEU A 314 7.41 6.95 -2.53
CA LEU A 314 6.42 6.80 -3.61
C LEU A 314 6.65 7.80 -4.75
N PRO A 315 6.93 9.09 -4.51
CA PRO A 315 7.33 9.99 -5.59
C PRO A 315 8.60 9.54 -6.32
N LEU A 316 9.61 9.05 -5.57
CA LEU A 316 10.83 8.48 -6.16
C LEU A 316 10.52 7.26 -7.04
N LEU A 317 9.66 6.34 -6.58
CA LEU A 317 9.21 5.20 -7.36
C LEU A 317 8.47 5.63 -8.62
N ALA A 318 7.52 6.56 -8.48
CA ALA A 318 6.73 7.07 -9.60
C ALA A 318 7.62 7.69 -10.69
N ALA A 319 8.52 8.58 -10.30
CA ALA A 319 9.47 9.20 -11.21
C ALA A 319 10.41 8.16 -11.87
N ALA A 320 10.83 7.12 -11.13
CA ALA A 320 11.66 6.05 -11.69
C ALA A 320 10.92 5.16 -12.70
N LEU A 321 9.61 4.97 -12.53
CA LEU A 321 8.79 4.29 -13.52
C LEU A 321 8.66 5.15 -14.77
N ILE A 322 8.37 6.44 -14.63
CA ILE A 322 8.16 7.36 -15.76
C ILE A 322 9.43 7.53 -16.61
N GLU A 323 10.61 7.64 -16.00
CA GLU A 323 11.89 7.73 -16.75
C GLU A 323 12.25 6.46 -17.53
N ARG A 324 11.70 5.31 -17.15
CA ARG A 324 12.07 3.99 -17.70
C ARG A 324 10.94 3.30 -18.45
N PHE A 325 9.77 3.93 -18.52
CA PHE A 325 8.56 3.42 -19.17
C PHE A 325 8.66 3.52 -20.69
#